data_AF-A0A9D9TW55-F1
#
_entry.id   AF-A0A9D9TW55-F1
#
_cell.length_a   1.000
_cell.length_b   1.000
_cell.length_c   1.000
_cell.angle_alpha   90.00
_cell.angle_beta   90.00
_cell.angle_gamma   90.00
#
_symmetry.space_group_name_H-M   'P 1'
#
loop_
_entity.id
_entity.type
_entity.pdbx_description
1 polymer ?
#
loop_
_entity_poly.entity_id
_entity_poly.type
_entity_poly.pdbx_seq_one_letter_code
_entity_poly.pdbx_strand_id
1 'polypeptide(L)'
;MVQRQGDACDSPSTPTDIRIGDVVRGSETDLRLVECVDPRTNTCSLTPSCRLKGVFRAALLAYFKELDAFTLADTARPVPPR
;
A
#
# COMPACT_ATOMS: atom_id res chain seq x y z
N MET A 1 -18.10 -3.98 -4.14
CA MET A 1 -18.12 -2.93 -5.17
C MET A 1 -16.75 -2.27 -5.18
N VAL A 2 -15.78 -2.89 -5.86
CA VAL A 2 -14.52 -2.21 -6.19
C VAL A 2 -14.90 -1.18 -7.24
N GLN A 3 -14.94 0.09 -6.86
CA GLN A 3 -15.10 1.17 -7.81
C GLN A 3 -13.94 1.04 -8.80
N ARG A 4 -14.26 0.69 -10.04
CA ARG A 4 -13.29 0.81 -11.14
C ARG A 4 -13.02 2.29 -11.27
N GLN A 5 -11.93 2.78 -10.68
CA GLN A 5 -11.44 4.11 -10.98
C GLN A 5 -10.87 4.06 -12.40
N GLY A 6 -11.74 4.31 -13.38
CA GLY A 6 -11.41 4.36 -14.80
C GLY A 6 -10.86 5.72 -15.24
N ASP A 7 -10.55 6.61 -14.29
CA ASP A 7 -10.42 8.04 -14.57
C ASP A 7 -8.99 8.56 -14.36
N ALA A 8 -8.05 7.70 -13.95
CA ALA A 8 -6.64 8.04 -13.83
C ALA A 8 -5.91 8.06 -15.20
N CYS A 9 -6.50 7.48 -16.25
CA CYS A 9 -5.89 7.40 -17.58
C CYS A 9 -5.96 8.71 -18.40
N ASP A 10 -6.70 9.73 -17.93
CA ASP A 10 -6.89 11.00 -18.69
C ASP A 10 -5.93 12.13 -18.26
N SER A 11 -5.13 11.94 -17.22
CA SER A 11 -4.06 12.88 -16.83
C SER A 11 -2.74 12.43 -17.46
N PRO A 12 -1.93 13.32 -18.07
CA PRO A 12 -0.64 12.96 -18.67
C PRO A 12 0.39 12.67 -17.56
N SER A 13 0.25 11.55 -16.89
CA SER A 13 1.27 10.96 -16.03
C SER A 13 2.05 9.94 -16.85
N THR A 14 3.35 10.18 -17.00
CA THR A 14 4.21 9.21 -17.67
C THR A 14 4.51 8.05 -16.72
N PRO A 15 4.90 6.85 -17.18
CA PRO A 15 5.27 5.75 -16.29
C PRO A 15 6.37 6.08 -15.27
N THR A 16 7.19 7.10 -15.54
CA THR A 16 8.21 7.62 -14.61
C THR A 16 7.64 8.52 -13.51
N ASP A 17 6.41 9.02 -13.65
CA ASP A 17 5.74 9.86 -12.64
C ASP A 17 4.87 9.03 -11.68
N ILE A 18 4.58 7.78 -12.03
CA ILE A 18 3.66 6.91 -11.28
C ILE A 18 4.48 6.06 -10.29
N ARG A 19 4.42 6.39 -9.00
CA ARG A 19 5.04 5.57 -7.95
C ARG A 19 4.27 4.28 -7.71
N ILE A 20 4.99 3.18 -7.46
CA ILE A 20 4.37 1.89 -7.16
C ILE A 20 3.55 1.95 -5.86
N GLY A 21 4.04 2.70 -4.86
CA GLY A 21 3.29 2.87 -3.61
C GLY A 21 1.92 3.51 -3.81
N ASP A 22 1.78 4.47 -4.73
CA ASP A 22 0.51 5.11 -5.05
C ASP A 22 -0.45 4.14 -5.73
N VAL A 23 0.05 3.31 -6.65
CA VAL A 23 -0.75 2.25 -7.31
C VAL A 23 -1.32 1.29 -6.28
N VAL A 24 -0.49 0.81 -5.34
CA VAL A 24 -0.93 -0.14 -4.30
C VAL A 24 -1.93 0.51 -3.35
N ARG A 25 -1.72 1.76 -2.93
CA ARG A 25 -2.69 2.50 -2.09
C ARG A 25 -4.03 2.72 -2.78
N GLY A 26 -4.02 2.97 -4.09
CA GLY A 26 -5.24 3.15 -4.88
C GLY A 26 -5.96 1.83 -5.19
N SER A 27 -5.26 0.70 -5.12
CA SER A 27 -5.81 -0.62 -5.43
C SER A 27 -6.38 -1.34 -4.20
N GLU A 28 -5.82 -1.07 -3.02
CA GLU A 28 -6.20 -1.73 -1.76
C GLU A 28 -7.29 -0.97 -1.00
N THR A 29 -8.20 -1.69 -0.33
CA THR A 29 -9.37 -1.07 0.31
C THR A 29 -9.05 -0.34 1.61
N ASP A 30 -8.18 -0.88 2.47
CA ASP A 30 -7.90 -0.24 3.77
C ASP A 30 -6.49 -0.48 4.35
N LEU A 31 -5.70 -1.41 3.78
CA LEU A 31 -4.34 -1.75 4.24
C LEU A 31 -4.25 -2.09 5.74
N ARG A 32 -5.37 -2.46 6.37
CA ARG A 32 -5.44 -2.84 7.79
C ARG A 32 -4.97 -4.28 7.93
N LEU A 33 -3.66 -4.44 8.15
CA LEU A 33 -3.04 -5.77 8.35
C LEU A 33 -3.65 -6.56 9.52
N VAL A 34 -4.09 -5.86 10.56
CA VAL A 34 -4.77 -6.43 11.72
C VAL A 34 -5.92 -5.51 12.14
N GLU A 35 -7.00 -6.09 12.65
CA GLU A 35 -8.17 -5.35 13.13
C GLU A 35 -7.77 -4.22 14.11
N CYS A 36 -6.88 -4.54 15.05
CA CYS A 36 -6.52 -3.65 16.15
C CYS A 36 -5.73 -2.39 15.75
N VAL A 37 -5.35 -2.21 14.47
CA VAL A 37 -4.75 -0.94 14.02
C VAL A 37 -5.79 0.17 13.86
N ASP A 38 -7.06 -0.15 13.60
CA ASP A 38 -8.14 0.82 13.45
C ASP A 38 -8.76 1.16 14.80
N PRO A 39 -8.56 2.38 15.35
CA PRO A 39 -9.11 2.76 16.65
C PRO A 39 -10.64 2.73 16.70
N ARG A 40 -11.34 2.79 15.56
CA ARG A 40 -12.81 2.83 15.49
C ARG A 40 -13.45 1.46 15.66
N THR A 41 -12.77 0.39 15.26
CA THR A 41 -13.31 -0.98 15.33
C THR A 41 -12.62 -1.85 16.36
N ASN A 42 -11.49 -1.40 16.93
CA ASN A 42 -10.60 -2.21 17.76
C ASN A 42 -11.32 -2.89 18.94
N THR A 43 -11.37 -4.22 18.91
CA THR A 43 -11.91 -5.06 20.01
C THR A 43 -10.83 -5.91 20.68
N CYS A 44 -9.55 -5.71 20.33
CA CYS A 44 -8.44 -6.51 20.83
C CYS A 44 -8.14 -6.20 22.30
N SER A 45 -8.33 -7.20 23.17
CA SER A 45 -8.08 -7.15 24.62
C SER A 45 -6.63 -6.86 25.02
N LEU A 46 -5.68 -6.98 24.09
CA LEU A 46 -4.26 -6.65 24.31
C LEU A 46 -3.96 -5.16 24.14
N THR A 47 -4.88 -4.39 23.53
CA THR A 47 -4.76 -2.92 23.46
C THR A 47 -5.12 -2.38 24.85
N PRO A 48 -4.27 -1.60 25.55
CA PRO A 48 -3.27 -0.63 25.06
C PRO A 48 -1.79 -1.05 25.11
N SER A 49 -1.45 -2.22 25.69
CA SER A 49 -0.05 -2.65 25.90
C SER A 49 0.52 -3.53 24.77
N CYS A 50 -0.26 -3.78 23.72
CA CYS A 50 0.12 -4.65 22.60
C CYS A 50 1.30 -4.07 21.78
N ARG A 51 2.52 -4.58 22.03
CA ARG A 51 3.71 -4.22 21.24
C ARG A 51 3.61 -4.66 19.78
N LEU A 52 2.89 -5.75 19.50
CA LEU A 52 2.72 -6.31 18.15
C LEU A 52 1.99 -5.33 17.21
N LYS A 53 1.03 -4.55 17.71
CA LYS A 53 0.38 -3.47 16.95
C LYS A 53 1.41 -2.47 16.41
N GLY A 54 2.39 -2.10 17.23
CA GLY A 54 3.49 -1.22 16.83
C GLY A 54 4.40 -1.84 15.76
N VAL A 55 4.69 -3.15 15.90
CA VAL A 55 5.48 -3.90 14.90
C VAL A 55 4.78 -3.92 13.55
N PHE A 56 3.47 -4.23 13.49
CA PHE A 56 2.73 -4.21 12.23
C PHE A 56 2.65 -2.82 11.61
N ARG A 57 2.47 -1.77 12.42
CA ARG A 57 2.51 -0.38 11.94
C ARG A 57 3.86 -0.05 11.31
N ALA A 58 4.97 -0.42 11.97
CA ALA A 58 6.31 -0.19 11.44
C ALA A 58 6.58 -1.00 10.16
N ALA A 59 6.14 -2.26 10.11
CA ALA A 59 6.27 -3.11 8.93
C ALA A 59 5.51 -2.55 7.72
N LEU A 60 4.27 -2.07 7.92
CA LEU A 60 3.49 -1.45 6.85
C LEU A 60 4.14 -0.16 6.33
N LEU A 61 4.70 0.67 7.21
CA LEU A 61 5.45 1.86 6.82
C LEU A 61 6.71 1.51 6.02
N ALA A 62 7.44 0.46 6.43
CA ALA A 62 8.63 -0.01 5.73
C ALA A 62 8.30 -0.58 4.35
N TYR A 63 7.23 -1.38 4.25
CA TYR A 63 6.69 -1.90 3.00
C TYR A 63 6.44 -0.76 2.01
N PHE A 64 5.73 0.28 2.46
CA PHE A 64 5.43 1.40 1.59
C PHE A 64 6.63 2.29 1.27
N LYS A 65 7.55 2.49 2.22
CA LYS A 65 8.80 3.20 1.94
C LYS A 65 9.55 2.55 0.78
N GLU A 66 9.56 1.22 0.72
CA GLU A 66 10.17 0.49 -0.39
C GLU A 66 9.41 0.73 -1.70
N LEU A 67 8.09 0.59 -1.69
CA LEU A 67 7.28 0.81 -2.90
C LEU A 67 7.31 2.27 -3.42
N ASP A 68 7.42 3.24 -2.52
CA ASP A 68 7.52 4.66 -2.85
C ASP A 68 8.87 5.00 -3.52
N ALA A 69 9.85 4.09 -3.47
CA ALA A 69 11.17 4.24 -4.09
C ALA A 69 11.21 3.82 -5.58
N PHE A 70 10.14 3.22 -6.11
CA PHE A 70 10.06 2.76 -7.49
C PHE A 70 8.91 3.43 -8.26
N THR A 71 9.11 3.58 -9.55
CA THR A 71 8.10 4.03 -10.52
C THR A 71 7.60 2.85 -11.35
N LEU A 72 6.47 3.04 -12.06
CA LEU A 72 5.95 2.04 -12.98
C LEU A 72 6.97 1.70 -14.07
N ALA A 73 7.73 2.70 -14.55
CA ALA A 73 8.81 2.50 -15.51
C ALA A 73 9.90 1.53 -15.04
N ASP A 74 10.25 1.55 -13.75
CA ASP A 74 11.28 0.67 -13.18
C ASP A 74 10.87 -0.80 -13.21
N THR A 75 9.57 -1.08 -13.11
CA THR A 75 9.01 -2.43 -13.05
C THR A 75 8.55 -3.00 -14.40
N ALA A 76 8.36 -2.14 -15.41
CA ALA A 76 7.79 -2.53 -16.70
C ALA A 76 8.76 -3.29 -17.62
N ARG A 77 10.05 -3.38 -17.26
CA ARG A 77 11.04 -4.11 -18.08
C ARG A 77 10.83 -5.62 -17.93
N PRO A 78 10.71 -6.39 -19.04
CA PRO A 78 10.63 -7.83 -18.97
C PRO A 78 11.85 -8.43 -18.26
N VAL A 79 11.62 -9.34 -17.32
CA VAL A 79 12.68 -10.21 -16.79
C VAL A 79 12.97 -11.26 -17.86
N PRO A 80 14.22 -11.41 -18.35
CA PRO A 80 14.55 -12.42 -19.34
C PRO A 80 14.24 -13.83 -18.81
N PRO A 81 13.78 -14.77 -19.66
CA PRO A 81 13.52 -16.14 -19.25
C PRO A 81 14.80 -16.79 -18.70
N ARG A 82 14.65 -17.59 -17.65
CA ARG A 82 15.75 -18.39 -17.08
C ARG A 82 16.10 -19.58 -17.96
#